data_AF-A0A7C2TYS6-F1
#
_entry.id   AF-A0A7C2TYS6-F1
#
_cell.length_a   1.000
_cell.length_b   1.000
_cell.length_c   1.000
_cell.angle_alpha   90.00
_cell.angle_beta   90.00
_cell.angle_gamma   90.00
#
_symmetry.space_group_name_H-M   'P 1'
#
loop_
_entity.id
_entity.type
_entity.pdbx_description
1 polymer ?
#
loop_
_entity_poly.entity_id
_entity_poly.type
_entity_poly.pdbx_seq_one_letter_code
_entity_poly.pdbx_strand_id
1 'polypeptide(L)'
;MNNQVLLDIRFLFPLAIFLIPLWLYAEIHYRFKFIPSRLFYRQPEIIADAPHRIEPGQPLPILLLVKDADRFPLELQAVTAYIHLNQPARQPNLHVLRFTLFDSPKKINSPLWWRTFFIDMPDEWRGAIVHINVEIIYCCAGRQFRCYNDNHAGTSHAPLRVYLADAALPSLPNFWHGELHCHSDATGDQVEFGAPVEAMVELAKAQGLNFFAATDHSYDLDDLPDNYLKNDPQLRKWHALQERIKRCNAQHRDFVIIPGEEVSAGNSQRRNVHLLIFNSPKFFPGS
;
A
#
# COMPACT_ATOMS: atom_id res chain seq x y z
N MET A 1 -30.20 -42.14 -36.25
CA MET A 1 -29.89 -41.92 -34.82
C MET A 1 -28.55 -41.20 -34.76
N ASN A 2 -28.58 -39.88 -34.64
CA ASN A 2 -27.38 -39.03 -34.57
C ASN A 2 -27.00 -38.83 -33.10
N ASN A 3 -25.84 -39.37 -32.69
CA ASN A 3 -25.24 -39.04 -31.40
C ASN A 3 -24.35 -37.81 -31.58
N GLN A 4 -24.86 -36.64 -31.18
CA GLN A 4 -24.02 -35.49 -30.87
C GLN A 4 -23.45 -35.67 -29.46
N VAL A 5 -22.14 -35.78 -29.36
CA VAL A 5 -21.41 -35.68 -28.09
C VAL A 5 -21.45 -34.21 -27.68
N LEU A 6 -22.33 -33.88 -26.73
CA LEU A 6 -22.25 -32.63 -25.99
C LEU A 6 -21.00 -32.68 -25.12
N LEU A 7 -19.99 -31.89 -25.46
CA LEU A 7 -18.91 -31.57 -24.52
C LEU A 7 -19.53 -30.82 -23.34
N ASP A 8 -19.50 -31.44 -22.17
CA ASP A 8 -20.00 -30.89 -20.93
C ASP A 8 -19.06 -29.76 -20.46
N ILE A 9 -19.47 -28.51 -20.68
CA ILE A 9 -18.71 -27.28 -20.38
C ILE A 9 -18.48 -27.08 -18.85
N ARG A 10 -19.02 -27.97 -18.01
CA ARG A 10 -18.93 -27.91 -16.55
C ARG A 10 -17.54 -28.21 -15.96
N PHE A 11 -16.60 -28.72 -16.77
CA PHE A 11 -15.22 -28.99 -16.33
C PHE A 11 -14.23 -27.84 -16.52
N LEU A 12 -14.60 -26.74 -17.20
CA LEU A 12 -13.69 -25.62 -17.46
C LEU A 12 -13.75 -24.50 -16.40
N PHE A 13 -14.78 -24.50 -15.55
CA PHE A 13 -14.97 -23.47 -14.52
C PHE A 13 -14.10 -23.60 -13.25
N PRO A 14 -13.72 -24.79 -12.74
CA PRO A 14 -12.90 -24.86 -11.53
C PRO A 14 -11.45 -24.44 -11.80
N LEU A 15 -10.93 -24.67 -13.02
CA LEU A 15 -9.54 -24.40 -13.36
C LEU A 15 -9.22 -22.90 -13.42
N ALA A 16 -10.18 -22.07 -13.87
CA ALA A 16 -10.03 -20.62 -13.93
C ALA A 16 -9.88 -19.99 -12.53
N ILE A 17 -10.55 -20.54 -11.51
CA ILE A 17 -10.49 -20.05 -10.12
C ILE A 17 -9.13 -20.39 -9.48
N PHE A 18 -8.55 -21.56 -9.80
CA PHE A 18 -7.21 -21.94 -9.33
C PHE A 18 -6.08 -21.07 -9.91
N LEU A 19 -6.33 -20.35 -11.01
CA LEU A 19 -5.33 -19.47 -11.61
C LEU A 19 -5.44 -18.02 -11.12
N ILE A 20 -6.54 -17.60 -10.49
CA ILE A 20 -6.74 -16.22 -10.01
C ILE A 20 -5.59 -15.72 -9.11
N PRO A 21 -5.03 -16.51 -8.18
CA PRO A 21 -3.87 -16.07 -7.38
C PRO A 21 -2.61 -15.79 -8.22
N LEU A 22 -2.47 -16.42 -9.40
CA LEU A 22 -1.36 -16.14 -10.33
C LEU A 22 -1.56 -14.83 -11.11
N TRP A 23 -2.80 -14.32 -11.19
CA TRP A 23 -3.14 -13.07 -11.89
C TRP A 23 -3.25 -11.87 -10.94
N LEU A 24 -3.59 -12.09 -9.67
CA LEU A 24 -3.58 -11.07 -8.61
C LEU A 24 -2.20 -10.94 -7.92
N TYR A 25 -1.20 -11.61 -8.46
CA TYR A 25 0.16 -11.66 -7.95
C TYR A 25 0.86 -10.31 -8.20
N ALA A 26 1.05 -9.50 -7.16
CA ALA A 26 1.71 -8.20 -7.28
C ALA A 26 3.22 -8.27 -7.03
N GLU A 27 3.70 -9.24 -6.24
CA GLU A 27 5.11 -9.30 -5.86
C GLU A 27 6.04 -9.67 -7.03
N ILE A 28 7.08 -8.86 -7.22
CA ILE A 28 8.03 -8.99 -8.35
C ILE A 28 9.22 -9.92 -8.05
N HIS A 29 9.28 -10.57 -6.88
CA HIS A 29 10.48 -11.32 -6.44
C HIS A 29 10.31 -12.84 -6.33
N TYR A 30 9.11 -13.37 -6.54
CA TYR A 30 8.89 -14.81 -6.56
C TYR A 30 8.84 -15.36 -7.98
N ARG A 31 9.35 -16.58 -8.13
CA ARG A 31 9.22 -17.35 -9.38
C ARG A 31 9.27 -18.83 -9.08
N PHE A 32 8.40 -19.61 -9.73
CA PHE A 32 8.54 -21.06 -9.73
C PHE A 32 9.83 -21.45 -10.45
N LYS A 33 10.59 -22.36 -9.85
CA LYS A 33 11.85 -22.87 -10.41
C LYS A 33 11.55 -23.46 -11.81
N PHE A 34 12.28 -22.99 -12.82
CA PHE A 34 12.16 -23.37 -14.24
C PHE A 34 10.96 -22.81 -15.02
N ILE A 35 10.07 -22.03 -14.40
CA ILE A 35 8.98 -21.34 -15.11
C ILE A 35 9.38 -19.88 -15.30
N PRO A 36 9.42 -19.36 -16.54
CA PRO A 36 9.67 -17.94 -16.76
C PRO A 36 8.51 -17.12 -16.16
N SER A 37 8.83 -16.17 -15.29
CA SER A 37 7.88 -15.21 -14.75
C SER A 37 8.03 -13.88 -15.48
N ARG A 38 6.91 -13.31 -15.94
CA ARG A 38 6.86 -11.97 -16.56
C ARG A 38 6.87 -10.85 -15.51
N LEU A 39 6.54 -11.19 -14.26
CA LEU A 39 6.52 -10.26 -13.13
C LEU A 39 7.89 -10.22 -12.43
N PHE A 40 8.67 -11.31 -12.51
CA PHE A 40 9.95 -11.38 -11.84
C PHE A 40 10.98 -10.43 -12.43
N TYR A 41 11.49 -9.50 -11.62
CA TYR A 41 12.65 -8.69 -12.00
C TYR A 41 13.61 -8.47 -10.82
N ARG A 42 14.91 -8.34 -11.10
CA ARG A 42 15.98 -8.15 -10.10
C ARG A 42 16.17 -6.68 -9.71
N GLN A 43 15.10 -6.07 -9.22
CA GLN A 43 15.05 -4.70 -8.70
C GLN A 43 14.21 -4.71 -7.44
N PRO A 44 14.43 -3.82 -6.45
CA PRO A 44 13.53 -3.70 -5.32
C PRO A 44 12.15 -3.22 -5.81
N GLU A 45 11.14 -3.45 -5.00
CA GLU A 45 9.78 -2.98 -5.28
C GLU A 45 9.70 -1.49 -4.93
N ILE A 46 9.24 -0.65 -5.86
CA ILE A 46 9.16 0.80 -5.68
C ILE A 46 7.75 1.26 -5.97
N ILE A 47 7.11 1.91 -4.99
CA ILE A 47 5.74 2.41 -5.07
C ILE A 47 5.70 3.84 -4.53
N ALA A 48 5.07 4.73 -5.28
CA ALA A 48 4.65 6.03 -4.82
C ALA A 48 3.12 6.05 -4.73
N ASP A 49 2.61 6.62 -3.64
CA ASP A 49 1.18 6.67 -3.37
C ASP A 49 0.79 8.02 -2.75
N ALA A 50 -0.49 8.34 -2.84
CA ALA A 50 -1.09 9.55 -2.30
C ALA A 50 -2.55 9.28 -1.93
N PRO A 51 -3.06 9.91 -0.86
CA PRO A 51 -4.44 9.75 -0.46
C PRO A 51 -5.39 10.22 -1.57
N HIS A 52 -6.51 9.52 -1.75
CA HIS A 52 -7.52 9.89 -2.76
C HIS A 52 -8.18 11.26 -2.52
N ARG A 53 -8.03 11.84 -1.33
CA ARG A 53 -8.59 13.14 -0.92
C ARG A 53 -7.64 13.85 0.05
N ILE A 54 -7.59 15.19 -0.02
CA ILE A 54 -6.92 16.05 0.95
C ILE A 54 -7.95 16.94 1.66
N GLU A 55 -7.89 16.95 2.99
CA GLU A 55 -8.64 17.81 3.90
C GLU A 55 -8.22 19.28 3.72
N PRO A 56 -9.15 20.26 3.78
CA PRO A 56 -8.80 21.65 3.55
C PRO A 56 -7.69 22.15 4.48
N GLY A 57 -6.69 22.81 3.90
CA GLY A 57 -5.55 23.35 4.64
C GLY A 57 -4.48 22.33 5.02
N GLN A 58 -4.63 21.05 4.65
CA GLN A 58 -3.55 20.07 4.76
C GLN A 58 -2.67 20.09 3.50
N PRO A 59 -1.35 19.92 3.62
CA PRO A 59 -0.50 19.69 2.46
C PRO A 59 -0.83 18.33 1.82
N LEU A 60 -0.54 18.18 0.54
CA LEU A 60 -0.62 16.91 -0.17
C LEU A 60 0.59 16.02 0.21
N PRO A 61 0.39 14.88 0.90
CA PRO A 61 1.46 13.92 1.11
C PRO A 61 1.61 13.01 -0.11
N ILE A 62 2.85 12.80 -0.54
CA ILE A 62 3.25 11.76 -1.48
C ILE A 62 4.17 10.82 -0.74
N LEU A 63 3.71 9.59 -0.53
CA LEU A 63 4.51 8.51 0.02
C LEU A 63 5.38 7.93 -1.09
N LEU A 64 6.66 7.67 -0.79
CA LEU A 64 7.51 6.79 -1.59
C LEU A 64 7.98 5.64 -0.71
N LEU A 65 7.77 4.41 -1.18
CA LEU A 65 8.12 3.17 -0.53
C LEU A 65 9.07 2.38 -1.44
N VAL A 66 10.13 1.84 -0.84
CA VAL A 66 11.12 0.97 -1.48
C VAL A 66 11.27 -0.29 -0.62
N LYS A 67 10.81 -1.43 -1.13
CA LYS A 67 10.80 -2.74 -0.43
C LYS A 67 11.78 -3.72 -1.09
N ASP A 68 12.30 -4.66 -0.30
CA ASP A 68 13.31 -5.65 -0.69
C ASP A 68 14.66 -5.05 -1.15
N ALA A 69 15.02 -3.85 -0.69
CA ALA A 69 16.30 -3.23 -1.03
C ALA A 69 17.49 -3.84 -0.29
N ASP A 70 17.28 -4.63 0.76
CA ASP A 70 18.31 -5.51 1.33
C ASP A 70 18.72 -6.62 0.35
N ARG A 71 17.80 -7.12 -0.46
CA ARG A 71 18.02 -8.13 -1.50
C ARG A 71 18.46 -7.52 -2.84
N PHE A 72 17.90 -6.38 -3.18
CA PHE A 72 18.22 -5.63 -4.41
C PHE A 72 18.59 -4.18 -4.08
N PRO A 73 19.80 -3.92 -3.54
CA PRO A 73 20.21 -2.57 -3.17
C PRO A 73 20.19 -1.62 -4.36
N LEU A 74 19.72 -0.39 -4.10
CA LEU A 74 19.69 0.68 -5.09
C LEU A 74 20.28 1.99 -4.54
N GLU A 75 20.58 2.89 -5.46
CA GLU A 75 20.83 4.29 -5.17
C GLU A 75 19.68 5.13 -5.74
N LEU A 76 18.86 5.72 -4.87
CA LEU A 76 17.82 6.65 -5.27
C LEU A 76 18.49 7.96 -5.68
N GLN A 77 18.24 8.43 -6.91
CA GLN A 77 18.93 9.60 -7.46
C GLN A 77 18.03 10.84 -7.46
N ALA A 78 16.79 10.69 -7.92
CA ALA A 78 15.85 11.80 -7.98
C ALA A 78 14.39 11.33 -7.89
N VAL A 79 13.54 12.16 -7.29
CA VAL A 79 12.09 11.98 -7.25
C VAL A 79 11.44 13.31 -7.60
N THR A 80 10.56 13.31 -8.61
CA THR A 80 9.85 14.50 -9.08
C THR A 80 8.36 14.22 -9.18
N ALA A 81 7.52 15.05 -8.59
CA ALA A 81 6.07 15.01 -8.79
C ALA A 81 5.63 15.99 -9.88
N TYR A 82 4.81 15.49 -10.80
CA TYR A 82 4.11 16.24 -11.83
C TYR A 82 2.63 16.23 -11.51
N ILE A 83 2.04 17.38 -11.21
CA ILE A 83 0.64 17.50 -10.79
C ILE A 83 -0.14 18.24 -11.86
N HIS A 84 -1.16 17.57 -12.40
CA HIS A 84 -2.04 18.05 -13.45
C HIS A 84 -3.42 18.36 -12.87
N LEU A 85 -3.91 19.58 -13.09
CA LEU A 85 -5.27 19.96 -12.72
C LEU A 85 -6.27 19.52 -13.79
N ASN A 86 -7.28 18.72 -13.43
CA ASN A 86 -8.46 18.51 -14.27
C ASN A 86 -9.53 19.54 -13.91
N GLN A 87 -9.67 20.59 -14.73
CA GLN A 87 -10.80 21.52 -14.61
C GLN A 87 -12.06 20.96 -15.30
N PRO A 88 -13.27 21.35 -14.86
CA PRO A 88 -14.50 21.01 -15.57
C PRO A 88 -14.54 21.60 -16.98
N ALA A 89 -14.68 20.72 -17.98
CA ALA A 89 -15.22 20.91 -19.33
C ALA A 89 -14.63 21.98 -20.28
N ARG A 90 -13.74 22.89 -19.88
CA ARG A 90 -13.33 23.99 -20.78
C ARG A 90 -11.89 23.99 -21.27
N GLN A 91 -10.93 23.39 -20.56
CA GLN A 91 -9.53 23.35 -21.01
C GLN A 91 -8.80 22.10 -20.47
N PRO A 92 -8.76 20.99 -21.22
CA PRO A 92 -7.92 19.86 -20.85
C PRO A 92 -6.44 20.26 -21.02
N ASN A 93 -5.67 20.22 -19.92
CA ASN A 93 -4.19 20.30 -19.85
C ASN A 93 -3.50 21.67 -19.59
N LEU A 94 -4.12 22.69 -18.99
CA LEU A 94 -3.44 24.00 -18.87
C LEU A 94 -2.42 24.14 -17.71
N HIS A 95 -2.52 23.36 -16.63
CA HIS A 95 -1.67 23.58 -15.45
C HIS A 95 -0.93 22.31 -15.02
N VAL A 96 0.38 22.31 -15.23
CA VAL A 96 1.31 21.30 -14.71
C VAL A 96 2.23 21.98 -13.70
N LEU A 97 2.15 21.54 -12.45
CA LEU A 97 3.13 21.90 -11.43
C LEU A 97 4.18 20.81 -11.34
N ARG A 98 5.44 21.21 -11.19
CA ARG A 98 6.59 20.31 -11.03
C ARG A 98 7.24 20.57 -9.69
N PHE A 99 7.35 19.53 -8.88
CA PHE A 99 8.00 19.58 -7.57
C PHE A 99 9.16 18.59 -7.52
N THR A 100 10.36 19.08 -7.25
CA THR A 100 11.51 18.23 -6.91
C THR A 100 11.37 17.81 -5.46
N LEU A 101 11.05 16.53 -5.23
CA LEU A 101 10.87 15.99 -3.89
C LEU A 101 12.20 15.51 -3.30
N PHE A 102 13.09 15.06 -4.18
CA PHE A 102 14.37 14.47 -3.82
C PHE A 102 15.37 14.63 -4.98
N ASP A 103 16.58 15.09 -4.68
CA ASP A 103 17.63 15.37 -5.67
C ASP A 103 19.05 15.02 -5.18
N SER A 104 19.17 14.33 -4.04
CA SER A 104 20.44 13.99 -3.42
C SER A 104 20.65 12.48 -3.38
N PRO A 105 21.61 11.90 -4.12
CA PRO A 105 21.77 10.45 -4.19
C PRO A 105 21.83 9.77 -2.81
N LYS A 106 21.00 8.74 -2.61
CA LYS A 106 20.94 7.96 -1.37
C LYS A 106 20.96 6.47 -1.65
N LYS A 107 21.92 5.78 -1.04
CA LYS A 107 21.94 4.31 -1.00
C LYS A 107 20.84 3.80 -0.08
N ILE A 108 20.07 2.84 -0.59
CA ILE A 108 19.00 2.15 0.13
C ILE A 108 19.31 0.66 0.08
N ASN A 109 19.41 0.05 1.25
CA ASN A 109 19.81 -1.35 1.44
C ASN A 109 19.09 -2.02 2.63
N SER A 110 17.94 -1.48 3.04
CA SER A 110 17.09 -2.03 4.10
C SER A 110 15.91 -2.81 3.51
N PRO A 111 15.30 -3.75 4.25
CA PRO A 111 14.13 -4.50 3.77
C PRO A 111 12.96 -3.61 3.37
N LEU A 112 12.77 -2.52 4.10
CA LEU A 112 11.82 -1.47 3.79
C LEU A 112 12.48 -0.11 4.03
N TRP A 113 12.33 0.79 3.06
CA TRP A 113 12.65 2.20 3.19
C TRP A 113 11.46 3.01 2.70
N TRP A 114 11.19 4.12 3.36
CA TRP A 114 10.07 4.98 2.99
C TRP A 114 10.37 6.43 3.31
N ARG A 115 9.63 7.32 2.67
CA ARG A 115 9.59 8.74 2.98
C ARG A 115 8.30 9.37 2.47
N THR A 116 7.71 10.24 3.28
CA THR A 116 6.61 11.10 2.86
C THR A 116 7.14 12.47 2.48
N PHE A 117 6.66 13.00 1.35
CA PHE A 117 6.95 14.36 0.89
C PHE A 117 5.67 15.17 0.94
N PHE A 118 5.74 16.38 1.46
CA PHE A 118 4.58 17.25 1.62
C PHE A 118 4.66 18.39 0.60
N ILE A 119 3.58 18.59 -0.15
CA ILE A 119 3.45 19.63 -1.16
C ILE A 119 2.31 20.57 -0.77
N ASP A 120 2.61 21.85 -0.61
CA ASP A 120 1.59 22.87 -0.45
C ASP A 120 0.91 23.12 -1.81
N MET A 121 -0.38 22.78 -1.87
CA MET A 121 -1.17 22.96 -3.09
C MET A 121 -1.74 24.38 -3.16
N PRO A 122 -1.83 24.99 -4.36
CA PRO A 122 -2.42 26.31 -4.51
C PRO A 122 -3.90 26.32 -4.05
N ASP A 123 -4.29 27.34 -3.29
CA ASP A 123 -5.63 27.46 -2.74
C ASP A 123 -6.71 27.54 -3.84
N GLU A 124 -6.37 28.08 -5.00
CA GLU A 124 -7.24 28.14 -6.18
C GLU A 124 -7.59 26.77 -6.77
N TRP A 125 -6.90 25.69 -6.38
CA TRP A 125 -7.18 24.33 -6.85
C TRP A 125 -8.08 23.55 -5.90
N ARG A 126 -8.52 24.15 -4.78
CA ARG A 126 -9.51 23.53 -3.89
C ARG A 126 -10.83 23.26 -4.64
N GLY A 127 -11.48 22.16 -4.29
CA GLY A 127 -12.67 21.65 -4.98
C GLY A 127 -12.37 20.93 -6.30
N ALA A 128 -11.10 20.80 -6.71
CA ALA A 128 -10.72 20.14 -7.96
C ALA A 128 -10.10 18.75 -7.74
N ILE A 129 -10.09 17.97 -8.82
CA ILE A 129 -9.35 16.72 -8.89
C ILE A 129 -8.02 16.99 -9.60
N VAL A 130 -6.95 16.56 -8.96
CA VAL A 130 -5.60 16.56 -9.54
C VAL A 130 -5.15 15.15 -9.86
N HIS A 131 -4.27 15.06 -10.86
CA HIS A 131 -3.62 13.84 -11.29
C HIS A 131 -2.12 13.97 -11.08
N ILE A 132 -1.54 13.04 -10.32
CA ILE A 132 -0.14 13.10 -9.90
C ILE A 132 0.62 11.97 -10.57
N ASN A 133 1.71 12.31 -11.25
CA ASN A 133 2.72 11.36 -11.69
C ASN A 133 4.01 11.60 -10.93
N VAL A 134 4.53 10.57 -10.27
CA VAL A 134 5.78 10.60 -9.53
C VAL A 134 6.85 9.92 -10.37
N GLU A 135 7.76 10.70 -10.96
CA GLU A 135 8.93 10.17 -11.65
C GLU A 135 10.02 9.83 -10.62
N ILE A 136 10.52 8.60 -10.71
CA ILE A 136 11.55 8.08 -9.80
C ILE A 136 12.73 7.61 -10.65
N ILE A 137 13.90 8.20 -10.39
CA ILE A 137 15.17 7.87 -11.06
C ILE A 137 16.09 7.22 -10.03
N TYR A 138 16.61 6.05 -10.36
CA TYR A 138 17.44 5.26 -9.47
C TYR A 138 18.46 4.42 -10.23
N CYS A 139 19.52 4.01 -9.53
CA CYS A 139 20.53 3.09 -10.03
C CYS A 139 20.43 1.76 -9.29
N CYS A 140 20.31 0.65 -10.02
CA CYS A 140 20.32 -0.71 -9.48
C CYS A 140 21.29 -1.57 -10.28
N ALA A 141 22.15 -2.34 -9.60
CA ALA A 141 23.17 -3.19 -10.25
C ALA A 141 24.02 -2.46 -11.32
N GLY A 142 24.37 -1.19 -11.06
CA GLY A 142 25.21 -0.38 -11.96
C GLY A 142 24.50 0.17 -13.20
N ARG A 143 23.18 0.01 -13.31
CA ARG A 143 22.36 0.54 -14.41
C ARG A 143 21.36 1.56 -13.88
N GLN A 144 21.14 2.63 -14.64
CA GLN A 144 20.13 3.62 -14.33
C GLN A 144 18.76 3.18 -14.84
N PHE A 145 17.74 3.37 -14.03
CA PHE A 145 16.35 3.07 -14.30
C PHE A 145 15.48 4.30 -14.03
N ARG A 146 14.30 4.28 -14.63
CA ARG A 146 13.24 5.26 -14.44
C ARG A 146 11.91 4.53 -14.38
N CYS A 147 11.08 4.90 -13.42
CA CYS A 147 9.68 4.47 -13.37
C CYS A 147 8.76 5.65 -13.00
N TYR A 148 7.45 5.44 -13.18
CA TYR A 148 6.42 6.41 -12.87
C TYR A 148 5.39 5.76 -11.95
N ASN A 149 5.18 6.34 -10.77
CA ASN A 149 4.33 5.84 -9.68
C ASN A 149 4.77 4.49 -9.11
N ASP A 150 5.09 3.50 -9.94
CA ASP A 150 5.56 2.19 -9.50
C ASP A 150 6.48 1.56 -10.55
N ASN A 151 7.22 0.52 -10.16
CA ASN A 151 8.04 -0.27 -11.10
C ASN A 151 7.46 -1.66 -11.42
N HIS A 152 6.17 -1.89 -11.19
CA HIS A 152 5.54 -3.20 -11.39
C HIS A 152 5.28 -3.47 -12.87
N ALA A 153 5.58 -4.68 -13.31
CA ALA A 153 5.33 -5.06 -14.69
C ALA A 153 3.83 -5.26 -14.94
N GLY A 154 3.29 -4.56 -15.95
CA GLY A 154 1.91 -4.78 -16.41
C GLY A 154 0.83 -4.03 -15.64
N THR A 155 1.20 -3.15 -14.71
CA THR A 155 0.29 -2.16 -14.13
C THR A 155 0.05 -1.02 -15.12
N SER A 156 -0.99 -0.22 -14.88
CA SER A 156 -1.33 0.91 -15.75
C SER A 156 -0.35 2.07 -15.62
N HIS A 157 0.38 2.14 -14.50
CA HIS A 157 1.14 3.31 -14.06
C HIS A 157 0.31 4.60 -14.13
N ALA A 158 -1.02 4.48 -14.00
CA ALA A 158 -1.92 5.61 -14.15
C ALA A 158 -1.63 6.68 -13.08
N PRO A 159 -1.84 7.96 -13.39
CA PRO A 159 -1.65 9.02 -12.41
C PRO A 159 -2.52 8.81 -11.18
N LEU A 160 -1.96 9.06 -10.00
CA LEU A 160 -2.68 9.06 -8.74
C LEU A 160 -3.73 10.18 -8.77
N ARG A 161 -4.99 9.84 -8.53
CA ARG A 161 -6.11 10.77 -8.63
C ARG A 161 -6.50 11.25 -7.25
N VAL A 162 -6.31 12.53 -6.97
CA VAL A 162 -6.51 13.12 -5.65
C VAL A 162 -7.52 14.26 -5.71
N TYR A 163 -8.52 14.24 -4.84
CA TYR A 163 -9.46 15.33 -4.68
C TYR A 163 -8.97 16.32 -3.62
N LEU A 164 -8.70 17.56 -4.03
CA LEU A 164 -8.36 18.65 -3.11
C LEU A 164 -9.67 19.20 -2.56
N ALA A 165 -10.06 18.85 -1.34
CA ALA A 165 -11.38 19.20 -0.84
C ALA A 165 -11.52 20.69 -0.56
N ASP A 166 -12.70 21.24 -0.85
CA ASP A 166 -13.10 22.61 -0.49
C ASP A 166 -13.76 22.68 0.90
N ALA A 167 -14.26 21.55 1.40
CA ALA A 167 -14.87 21.41 2.72
C ALA A 167 -14.36 20.16 3.46
N ALA A 168 -14.45 20.22 4.79
CA ALA A 168 -14.13 19.10 5.67
C ALA A 168 -15.05 17.90 5.46
N LEU A 169 -14.62 16.73 5.91
CA LEU A 169 -15.53 15.58 5.98
C LEU A 169 -16.77 15.94 6.82
N PRO A 170 -18.00 15.61 6.37
CA PRO A 170 -19.19 15.87 7.16
C PRO A 170 -19.09 15.20 8.53
N SER A 171 -19.16 16.00 9.59
CA SER A 171 -19.07 15.52 10.98
C SER A 171 -20.13 16.16 11.87
N LEU A 172 -20.52 15.42 12.90
CA LEU A 172 -21.26 15.95 14.04
C LEU A 172 -20.28 16.20 15.20
N PRO A 173 -20.62 17.07 16.17
CA PRO A 173 -19.81 17.22 17.37
C PRO A 173 -19.55 15.87 18.05
N ASN A 174 -18.28 15.59 18.35
CA ASN A 174 -17.79 14.33 18.94
C ASN A 174 -17.91 13.07 18.07
N PHE A 175 -18.09 13.22 16.75
CA PHE A 175 -17.94 12.13 15.80
C PHE A 175 -16.55 12.17 15.18
N TRP A 176 -16.00 10.97 14.95
CA TRP A 176 -14.66 10.77 14.44
C TRP A 176 -14.72 9.85 13.23
N HIS A 177 -14.00 10.21 12.17
CA HIS A 177 -13.86 9.40 10.97
C HIS A 177 -12.66 8.47 11.12
N GLY A 178 -12.78 7.24 10.64
CA GLY A 178 -11.65 6.33 10.63
C GLY A 178 -11.85 5.13 9.73
N GLU A 179 -10.74 4.41 9.54
CA GLU A 179 -10.68 3.14 8.82
C GLU A 179 -10.60 2.00 9.84
N LEU A 180 -11.41 0.96 9.66
CA LEU A 180 -11.44 -0.20 10.55
C LEU A 180 -10.70 -1.41 9.99
N HIS A 181 -10.32 -1.38 8.72
CA HIS A 181 -9.61 -2.49 8.08
C HIS A 181 -8.50 -1.96 7.18
N CYS A 182 -7.28 -1.93 7.70
CA CYS A 182 -6.10 -1.67 6.89
C CYS A 182 -4.90 -2.48 7.38
N HIS A 183 -4.04 -2.82 6.43
CA HIS A 183 -2.79 -3.51 6.68
C HIS A 183 -1.65 -2.50 6.79
N SER A 184 -0.65 -2.83 7.61
CA SER A 184 0.60 -2.09 7.73
C SER A 184 1.75 -2.89 7.10
N ASP A 185 2.98 -2.42 7.29
CA ASP A 185 4.19 -3.13 6.89
C ASP A 185 4.48 -4.39 7.74
N ALA A 186 3.65 -4.69 8.74
CA ALA A 186 3.76 -5.92 9.52
C ALA A 186 3.13 -7.13 8.82
N THR A 187 2.17 -6.91 7.92
CA THR A 187 1.66 -7.92 6.98
C THR A 187 2.73 -8.19 5.91
N GLY A 188 3.11 -9.45 5.78
CA GLY A 188 4.08 -9.95 4.79
C GLY A 188 3.43 -10.52 3.53
N ASP A 189 2.09 -10.50 3.47
CA ASP A 189 1.33 -10.94 2.30
C ASP A 189 1.77 -10.21 1.02
N GLN A 190 1.84 -10.98 -0.05
CA GLN A 190 2.40 -10.57 -1.34
C GLN A 190 1.47 -9.63 -2.13
N VAL A 191 0.24 -9.47 -1.66
CA VAL A 191 -0.85 -8.70 -2.28
C VAL A 191 -1.42 -7.66 -1.31
N GLU A 192 -1.52 -7.99 -0.03
CA GLU A 192 -2.20 -7.19 1.00
C GLU A 192 -1.23 -6.59 2.04
N PHE A 193 -0.04 -6.14 1.62
CA PHE A 193 0.87 -5.41 2.51
C PHE A 193 0.54 -3.91 2.55
N GLY A 194 0.91 -3.27 3.67
CA GLY A 194 0.71 -1.84 3.89
C GLY A 194 1.99 -1.03 4.01
N ALA A 195 1.80 0.28 4.23
CA ALA A 195 2.88 1.18 4.59
C ALA A 195 3.19 1.09 6.10
N PRO A 196 4.36 1.61 6.53
CA PRO A 196 4.64 1.82 7.94
C PRO A 196 3.56 2.65 8.63
N VAL A 197 3.13 2.23 9.82
CA VAL A 197 2.06 2.90 10.58
C VAL A 197 2.32 4.40 10.77
N GLU A 198 3.59 4.80 10.86
CA GLU A 198 4.04 6.19 10.91
C GLU A 198 3.60 6.97 9.66
N ALA A 199 3.85 6.41 8.47
CA ALA A 199 3.44 7.01 7.20
C ALA A 199 1.91 7.01 7.05
N MET A 200 1.26 5.92 7.46
CA MET A 200 -0.19 5.79 7.40
C MET A 200 -0.89 6.89 8.21
N VAL A 201 -0.36 7.27 9.37
CA VAL A 201 -0.91 8.40 10.16
C VAL A 201 -0.84 9.70 9.37
N GLU A 202 0.27 9.98 8.69
CA GLU A 202 0.43 11.21 7.90
C GLU A 202 -0.60 11.27 6.76
N LEU A 203 -0.79 10.16 6.04
CA LEU A 203 -1.74 10.08 4.93
C LEU A 203 -3.19 10.13 5.42
N ALA A 204 -3.52 9.41 6.50
CA ALA A 204 -4.87 9.39 7.08
C ALA A 204 -5.28 10.76 7.63
N LYS A 205 -4.35 11.47 8.31
CA LYS A 205 -4.59 12.85 8.76
C LYS A 205 -4.84 13.80 7.59
N ALA A 206 -4.05 13.66 6.51
CA ALA A 206 -4.27 14.46 5.31
C ALA A 206 -5.64 14.19 4.66
N GLN A 207 -6.22 13.00 4.81
CA GLN A 207 -7.57 12.67 4.36
C GLN A 207 -8.68 13.22 5.25
N GLY A 208 -8.36 13.76 6.44
CA GLY A 208 -9.32 14.18 7.45
C GLY A 208 -9.77 13.07 8.39
N LEU A 209 -9.11 11.91 8.37
CA LEU A 209 -9.39 10.83 9.32
C LEU A 209 -8.78 11.15 10.71
N ASN A 210 -9.37 10.54 11.73
CA ASN A 210 -8.98 10.70 13.12
C ASN A 210 -8.40 9.42 13.71
N PHE A 211 -8.71 8.28 13.12
CA PHE A 211 -8.12 7.01 13.52
C PHE A 211 -8.05 6.02 12.35
N PHE A 212 -7.22 5.00 12.51
CA PHE A 212 -7.37 3.75 11.77
C PHE A 212 -7.10 2.56 12.69
N ALA A 213 -7.60 1.37 12.33
CA ALA A 213 -7.23 0.13 12.96
C ALA A 213 -6.20 -0.62 12.11
N ALA A 214 -5.00 -0.85 12.66
CA ALA A 214 -3.99 -1.68 12.02
C ALA A 214 -4.38 -3.15 12.22
N THR A 215 -5.02 -3.75 11.21
CA THR A 215 -5.57 -5.11 11.25
C THR A 215 -4.76 -6.02 10.34
N ASP A 216 -3.47 -6.10 10.60
CA ASP A 216 -2.55 -6.98 9.90
C ASP A 216 -2.97 -8.46 10.01
N HIS A 217 -2.64 -9.27 9.00
CA HIS A 217 -3.00 -10.68 8.97
C HIS A 217 -2.36 -11.43 10.14
N SER A 218 -3.18 -12.12 10.93
CA SER A 218 -2.68 -12.78 12.16
C SER A 218 -1.61 -13.82 11.86
N TYR A 219 -1.71 -14.53 10.73
CA TYR A 219 -0.73 -15.52 10.28
C TYR A 219 0.61 -14.92 9.81
N ASP A 220 0.65 -13.61 9.51
CA ASP A 220 1.89 -12.89 9.21
C ASP A 220 2.52 -12.28 10.46
N LEU A 221 1.72 -12.06 11.51
CA LEU A 221 2.18 -11.53 12.79
C LEU A 221 2.82 -12.61 13.68
N ASP A 222 2.56 -13.88 13.41
CA ASP A 222 3.09 -15.03 14.15
C ASP A 222 4.17 -15.82 13.42
N ASP A 223 4.71 -15.34 12.30
CA ASP A 223 5.86 -15.93 11.63
C ASP A 223 7.21 -15.37 12.13
N LEU A 224 8.32 -16.00 11.74
CA LEU A 224 9.66 -15.46 11.99
C LEU A 224 9.89 -14.23 11.10
N PRO A 225 10.46 -13.13 11.63
CA PRO A 225 10.78 -11.92 10.86
C PRO A 225 11.61 -12.16 9.58
N ASP A 226 12.44 -13.21 9.58
CA ASP A 226 13.32 -13.60 8.48
C ASP A 226 12.84 -14.85 7.73
N ASN A 227 11.71 -15.45 8.12
CA ASN A 227 11.20 -16.67 7.53
C ASN A 227 9.69 -16.87 7.75
N TYR A 228 8.91 -16.39 6.78
CA TYR A 228 7.45 -16.49 6.77
C TYR A 228 6.89 -17.92 6.68
N LEU A 229 7.74 -18.94 6.45
CA LEU A 229 7.33 -20.35 6.44
C LEU A 229 7.39 -21.03 7.81
N LYS A 230 7.76 -20.29 8.86
CA LYS A 230 7.93 -20.81 10.21
C LYS A 230 7.28 -19.87 11.22
N ASN A 231 6.41 -20.41 12.07
CA ASN A 231 5.85 -19.64 13.17
C ASN A 231 6.94 -19.25 14.19
N ASP A 232 6.85 -18.02 14.70
CA ASP A 232 7.64 -17.46 15.78
C ASP A 232 6.90 -17.62 17.12
N PRO A 233 7.29 -18.57 17.99
CA PRO A 233 6.66 -18.72 19.29
C PRO A 233 6.86 -17.50 20.21
N GLN A 234 7.77 -16.58 19.87
CA GLN A 234 8.00 -15.34 20.60
C GLN A 234 7.19 -14.16 20.06
N LEU A 235 6.42 -14.33 18.98
CA LEU A 235 5.55 -13.30 18.38
C LEU A 235 6.27 -11.96 18.17
N ARG A 236 7.51 -11.97 17.69
CA ARG A 236 8.35 -10.76 17.64
C ARG A 236 7.75 -9.68 16.74
N LYS A 237 7.14 -10.06 15.60
CA LYS A 237 6.45 -9.11 14.71
C LYS A 237 5.25 -8.46 15.41
N TRP A 238 4.36 -9.26 16.00
CA TRP A 238 3.22 -8.75 16.76
C TRP A 238 3.64 -7.77 17.86
N HIS A 239 4.61 -8.14 18.71
CA HIS A 239 5.10 -7.25 19.77
C HIS A 239 5.75 -5.97 19.22
N ALA A 240 6.50 -6.06 18.12
CA ALA A 240 7.09 -4.90 17.48
C ALA A 240 6.03 -3.93 16.93
N LEU A 241 4.97 -4.45 16.30
CA LEU A 241 3.84 -3.66 15.83
C LEU A 241 3.14 -2.94 17.00
N GLN A 242 2.82 -3.66 18.09
CA GLN A 242 2.19 -3.09 19.28
C GLN A 242 3.01 -1.93 19.87
N GLU A 243 4.33 -2.09 19.99
CA GLU A 243 5.22 -1.04 20.51
C GLU A 243 5.38 0.13 19.52
N ARG A 244 5.36 -0.10 18.20
CA ARG A 244 5.31 0.97 17.19
C ARG A 244 4.02 1.78 17.33
N ILE A 245 2.87 1.12 17.36
CA ILE A 245 1.55 1.74 17.53
C ILE A 245 1.51 2.58 18.82
N LYS A 246 1.98 2.02 19.94
CA LYS A 246 2.04 2.73 21.22
C LYS A 246 2.90 4.00 21.15
N ARG A 247 4.06 3.95 20.48
CA ARG A 247 4.92 5.12 20.27
C ARG A 247 4.24 6.16 19.39
N CYS A 248 3.64 5.76 18.27
CA CYS A 248 2.89 6.66 17.39
C CYS A 248 1.73 7.35 18.13
N ASN A 249 0.92 6.61 18.88
CA ASN A 249 -0.18 7.18 19.68
C ASN A 249 0.31 8.13 20.78
N ALA A 250 1.53 7.93 21.30
CA ALA A 250 2.13 8.88 22.25
C ALA A 250 2.60 10.17 21.58
N GLN A 251 3.04 10.09 20.32
CA GLN A 251 3.53 11.22 19.51
C GLN A 251 2.40 12.03 18.87
N HIS A 252 1.32 11.37 18.44
CA HIS A 252 0.18 12.00 17.78
C HIS A 252 -1.02 12.00 18.72
N ARG A 253 -1.24 13.10 19.45
CA ARG A 253 -2.34 13.21 20.43
C ARG A 253 -3.71 13.44 19.79
N ASP A 254 -3.72 13.86 18.53
CA ASP A 254 -4.90 14.18 17.73
C ASP A 254 -5.29 13.06 16.76
N PHE A 255 -4.60 11.92 16.81
CA PHE A 255 -4.86 10.77 15.96
C PHE A 255 -4.66 9.48 16.74
N VAL A 256 -5.49 8.47 16.48
CA VAL A 256 -5.41 7.17 17.18
C VAL A 256 -5.19 6.04 16.18
N ILE A 257 -4.18 5.23 16.43
CA ILE A 257 -4.06 3.90 15.81
C ILE A 257 -4.65 2.90 16.80
N ILE A 258 -5.70 2.20 16.38
CA ILE A 258 -6.28 1.09 17.13
C ILE A 258 -5.45 -0.15 16.78
N PRO A 259 -4.71 -0.75 17.74
CA PRO A 259 -4.03 -2.00 17.47
C PRO A 259 -5.06 -3.09 17.20
N GLY A 260 -4.85 -3.92 16.19
CA GLY A 260 -5.73 -5.03 15.88
C GLY A 260 -5.01 -6.11 15.09
N GLU A 261 -5.80 -7.07 14.62
CA GLU A 261 -5.37 -8.14 13.73
C GLU A 261 -6.58 -8.68 12.96
N GLU A 262 -6.34 -9.16 11.75
CA GLU A 262 -7.32 -9.90 10.96
C GLU A 262 -7.06 -11.41 11.13
N VAL A 263 -7.99 -12.10 11.78
CA VAL A 263 -7.90 -13.55 12.04
C VAL A 263 -8.65 -14.29 10.95
N SER A 264 -7.91 -14.98 10.07
CA SER A 264 -8.47 -15.99 9.16
C SER A 264 -8.87 -17.24 9.96
N ALA A 265 -10.12 -17.66 9.84
CA ALA A 265 -10.69 -18.77 10.61
C ALA A 265 -11.66 -19.61 9.76
N GLY A 266 -11.81 -20.89 10.11
CA GLY A 266 -12.81 -21.76 9.50
C GLY A 266 -14.21 -21.55 10.10
N ASN A 267 -15.23 -21.37 9.26
CA ASN A 267 -16.63 -21.36 9.70
C ASN A 267 -17.25 -22.77 9.75
N SER A 268 -18.50 -22.88 10.22
CA SER A 268 -19.24 -24.15 10.32
C SER A 268 -19.46 -24.86 8.97
N GLN A 269 -19.25 -24.16 7.85
CA GLN A 269 -19.32 -24.69 6.49
C GLN A 269 -17.94 -25.00 5.89
N ARG A 270 -16.87 -25.00 6.70
CA ARG A 270 -15.47 -25.20 6.26
C ARG A 270 -15.00 -24.18 5.22
N ARG A 271 -15.51 -22.95 5.29
CA ARG A 271 -15.03 -21.83 4.48
C ARG A 271 -14.13 -20.93 5.34
N ASN A 272 -13.14 -20.31 4.71
CA ASN A 272 -12.36 -19.26 5.35
C ASN A 272 -13.27 -18.03 5.56
N VAL A 273 -13.26 -17.50 6.77
CA VAL A 273 -13.89 -16.23 7.15
C VAL A 273 -12.85 -15.42 7.91
N HIS A 274 -12.87 -14.11 7.71
CA HIS A 274 -11.91 -13.21 8.33
C HIS A 274 -12.61 -12.40 9.42
N LEU A 275 -11.99 -12.32 10.59
CA LEU A 275 -12.52 -11.65 11.77
C LEU A 275 -11.56 -10.57 12.23
N LEU A 276 -12.03 -9.33 12.34
CA LEU A 276 -11.23 -8.23 12.87
C LEU A 276 -11.31 -8.23 14.39
N ILE A 277 -10.15 -8.29 15.04
CA ILE A 277 -10.02 -8.17 16.49
C ILE A 277 -9.38 -6.83 16.79
N PHE A 278 -10.09 -5.99 17.55
CA PHE A 278 -9.63 -4.64 17.89
C PHE A 278 -9.21 -4.54 19.35
N ASN A 279 -8.09 -3.86 19.57
CA ASN A 279 -7.56 -3.45 20.87
C ASN A 279 -7.47 -4.59 21.90
N SER A 280 -7.13 -5.79 21.44
CA SER A 280 -6.90 -6.93 22.31
C SER A 280 -5.47 -6.94 22.82
N PRO A 281 -5.23 -7.15 24.14
CA PRO A 281 -3.89 -7.37 24.67
C PRO A 281 -3.37 -8.79 24.41
N LYS A 282 -4.17 -9.64 23.76
CA LYS A 282 -3.85 -11.04 23.44
C LYS A 282 -3.83 -11.21 21.93
N PHE A 283 -2.82 -11.93 21.45
CA PHE A 283 -2.73 -12.42 20.07
C PHE A 283 -3.67 -13.61 19.86
N PHE A 284 -4.37 -13.64 18.72
CA PHE A 284 -5.21 -14.74 18.29
C PHE A 284 -4.66 -15.34 16.99
N PRO A 285 -4.23 -16.62 17.00
CA PRO A 285 -3.67 -17.24 15.81
C PRO A 285 -4.72 -17.41 14.70
N GLY A 286 -4.34 -17.04 13.47
CA GLY A 286 -5.09 -17.31 12.25
C GLY A 286 -4.61 -18.57 11.53
N SER A 287 -5.33 -18.98 10.49
CA SER A 287 -5.04 -20.17 9.66
C SER A 287 -4.87 -19.86 8.19
#